data_AF-A0A7X8ZFL2-F1
#
_entry.id   AF-A0A7X8ZFL2-F1
#
_cell.length_a   1.000
_cell.length_b   1.000
_cell.length_c   1.000
_cell.angle_alpha   90.00
_cell.angle_beta   90.00
_cell.angle_gamma   90.00
#
_symmetry.space_group_name_H-M   'P 1'
#
loop_
_entity.id
_entity.type
_entity.pdbx_description
1 polymer ?
#
loop_
_entity_poly.entity_id
_entity_poly.type
_entity_poly.pdbx_seq_one_letter_code
_entity_poly.pdbx_strand_id
1 'polypeptide(L)'
;MMRKKENSQKNSVLRNVMVLIFLLLSSWIVWLNLQKRILINQENRGIEQMEAGKYSLAIGSFQQVFVRLHKEKDQQRVRNYMADCYLALAENPENNYETSMLYYRRLYRMAPQKIPPAIKQIIEKKEQKHMLENEN
;
A
#
# COMPACT_ATOMS: atom_id res chain seq x y z
N MET A 1 65.97 3.18 6.56
CA MET A 1 64.95 2.15 6.25
C MET A 1 63.53 2.45 6.79
N MET A 2 63.22 3.66 7.30
CA MET A 2 61.92 3.91 7.95
C MET A 2 60.76 4.37 7.04
N ARG A 3 61.01 4.91 5.83
CA ARG A 3 59.92 5.38 4.93
C ARG A 3 59.08 4.26 4.26
N LYS A 4 59.57 3.02 4.25
CA LYS A 4 58.91 1.91 3.54
C LYS A 4 57.75 1.29 4.33
N LYS A 5 57.74 1.41 5.67
CA LYS A 5 56.69 0.86 6.55
C LYS A 5 55.40 1.70 6.55
N GLU A 6 55.50 3.03 6.48
CA GLU A 6 54.32 3.92 6.48
C GLU A 6 53.42 3.73 5.25
N ASN A 7 53.99 3.56 4.06
CA ASN A 7 53.22 3.34 2.83
C ASN A 7 52.52 1.97 2.81
N SER A 8 53.13 0.94 3.40
CA SER A 8 52.52 -0.39 3.53
C SER A 8 51.35 -0.37 4.53
N GLN A 9 51.49 0.35 5.64
CA GLN A 9 50.43 0.49 6.65
C GLN A 9 49.26 1.34 6.14
N LYS A 10 49.52 2.46 5.44
CA LYS A 10 48.48 3.26 4.76
C LYS A 10 47.73 2.44 3.70
N ASN A 11 48.42 1.62 2.89
CA ASN A 11 47.76 0.71 1.95
C ASN A 11 46.93 -0.38 2.63
N SER A 12 47.38 -0.90 3.77
CA SER A 12 46.62 -1.89 4.53
C SER A 12 45.35 -1.29 5.14
N VAL A 13 45.43 -0.07 5.68
CA VAL A 13 44.27 0.65 6.20
C VAL A 13 43.29 0.98 5.08
N LEU A 14 43.77 1.49 3.94
CA LEU A 14 42.93 1.81 2.78
C LEU A 14 42.21 0.55 2.24
N ARG A 15 42.90 -0.59 2.19
CA ARG A 15 42.31 -1.88 1.79
C ARG A 15 41.22 -2.32 2.77
N ASN A 16 41.45 -2.21 4.07
CA ASN A 16 40.45 -2.57 5.08
C ASN A 16 39.22 -1.66 5.01
N VAL A 17 39.42 -0.37 4.78
CA VAL A 17 38.32 0.59 4.55
C VAL A 17 37.53 0.25 3.29
N MET A 18 38.21 -0.10 2.19
CA MET A 18 37.53 -0.54 0.97
C MET A 18 36.71 -1.81 1.18
N VAL A 19 37.24 -2.79 1.91
CA VAL A 19 36.49 -4.00 2.27
C VAL A 19 35.27 -3.67 3.13
N LEU A 20 35.40 -2.78 4.11
CA LEU A 20 34.29 -2.32 4.93
C LEU A 20 33.19 -1.63 4.11
N ILE A 21 33.57 -0.72 3.20
CA ILE A 21 32.62 -0.06 2.29
C ILE A 21 31.89 -1.10 1.44
N PHE A 22 32.62 -2.07 0.89
CA PHE A 22 32.03 -3.14 0.08
C PHE A 22 31.03 -4.00 0.88
N LEU A 23 31.36 -4.35 2.12
CA LEU A 23 30.47 -5.09 3.02
C LEU A 23 29.21 -4.28 3.35
N LEU A 24 29.34 -2.98 3.63
CA LEU A 24 28.20 -2.10 3.91
C LEU A 24 27.27 -1.98 2.69
N LEU A 25 27.83 -1.78 1.50
CA LEU A 25 27.04 -1.72 0.26
C LEU A 25 26.32 -3.04 -0.02
N SER A 26 27.00 -4.17 0.17
CA SER A 26 26.40 -5.49 0.01
C SER A 26 25.25 -5.72 0.99
N SER A 27 25.45 -5.37 2.27
CA SER A 27 24.40 -5.45 3.29
C SER A 27 23.20 -4.57 2.96
N TRP A 28 23.43 -3.37 2.44
CA TRP A 28 22.37 -2.45 2.02
C TRP A 28 21.53 -3.03 0.87
N ILE A 29 22.17 -3.65 -0.12
CA ILE A 29 21.48 -4.30 -1.25
C ILE A 29 20.60 -5.47 -0.76
N VAL A 30 21.11 -6.28 0.18
CA VAL A 30 20.33 -7.37 0.78
C VAL A 30 19.13 -6.81 1.54
N TRP A 31 19.31 -5.75 2.32
CA TRP A 31 18.23 -5.09 3.04
C TRP A 31 17.13 -4.58 2.09
N LEU A 32 17.50 -3.91 1.00
CA LEU A 32 16.52 -3.44 0.01
C LEU A 32 15.72 -4.58 -0.62
N ASN A 33 16.36 -5.71 -0.92
CA ASN A 33 15.67 -6.89 -1.45
C ASN A 33 14.73 -7.52 -0.42
N LEU A 34 15.12 -7.52 0.87
CA LEU A 34 14.26 -8.02 1.94
C LEU A 34 13.01 -7.15 2.10
N GLN A 35 13.14 -5.83 2.07
CA GLN A 35 12.01 -4.90 2.12
C GLN A 35 11.01 -5.14 0.97
N LYS A 36 11.51 -5.36 -0.25
CA LYS A 36 10.67 -5.72 -1.40
C LYS A 36 9.92 -7.04 -1.17
N ARG A 37 10.60 -8.08 -0.66
CA ARG A 37 9.96 -9.37 -0.37
C ARG A 37 8.89 -9.26 0.71
N ILE A 38 9.14 -8.46 1.74
CA ILE A 38 8.15 -8.20 2.81
C ILE A 38 6.89 -7.56 2.21
N LEU A 39 7.04 -6.58 1.32
CA LEU A 39 5.91 -5.93 0.65
C LEU A 39 5.10 -6.90 -0.21
N ILE A 40 5.77 -7.72 -1.01
CA ILE A 40 5.11 -8.74 -1.84
C ILE A 40 4.36 -9.75 -0.96
N ASN A 41 4.97 -10.20 0.12
CA ASN A 41 4.32 -11.14 1.04
C ASN A 41 3.11 -10.52 1.75
N GLN A 42 3.18 -9.25 2.14
CA GLN A 42 2.04 -8.53 2.71
C GLN A 42 0.90 -8.37 1.70
N GLU A 43 1.23 -8.08 0.45
CA GLU A 43 0.24 -8.01 -0.64
C GLU A 43 -0.43 -9.37 -0.87
N ASN A 44 0.36 -10.44 -0.98
CA ASN A 44 -0.15 -11.80 -1.15
C ASN A 44 -1.07 -12.23 0.00
N ARG A 45 -0.73 -11.90 1.24
CA ARG A 45 -1.61 -12.13 2.39
C ARG A 45 -2.95 -11.40 2.27
N GLY A 46 -2.95 -10.17 1.75
CA GLY A 46 -4.19 -9.44 1.46
C GLY A 46 -5.03 -10.14 0.39
N ILE A 47 -4.39 -10.67 -0.66
CA ILE A 47 -5.04 -11.43 -1.73
C ILE A 47 -5.64 -12.74 -1.17
N GLU A 48 -4.88 -13.51 -0.39
CA GLU A 48 -5.36 -14.74 0.27
C GLU A 48 -6.57 -14.45 1.19
N GLN A 49 -6.55 -13.33 1.93
CA GLN A 49 -7.68 -12.91 2.76
C GLN A 49 -8.91 -12.53 1.92
N MET A 50 -8.69 -11.87 0.78
CA MET A 50 -9.76 -11.52 -0.17
C MET A 50 -10.39 -12.77 -0.78
N GLU A 51 -9.59 -13.74 -1.21
CA GLU A 51 -10.04 -15.03 -1.73
C GLU A 51 -10.78 -15.85 -0.66
N ALA A 52 -10.36 -15.74 0.60
CA ALA A 52 -11.05 -16.36 1.74
C ALA A 52 -12.34 -15.62 2.17
N GLY A 53 -12.78 -14.58 1.45
CA GLY A 53 -13.97 -13.78 1.78
C GLY A 53 -13.81 -12.87 3.00
N LYS A 54 -12.59 -12.77 3.56
CA LYS A 54 -12.28 -11.94 4.74
C LYS A 54 -11.92 -10.51 4.31
N TYR A 55 -12.85 -9.85 3.62
CA TYR A 55 -12.62 -8.55 2.97
C TYR A 55 -12.18 -7.44 3.93
N SER A 56 -12.70 -7.41 5.16
CA SER A 56 -12.30 -6.42 6.17
C SER A 56 -10.83 -6.55 6.57
N LEU A 57 -10.33 -7.78 6.72
CA LEU A 57 -8.91 -8.05 7.00
C LEU A 57 -8.04 -7.76 5.79
N ALA A 58 -8.49 -8.14 4.59
CA ALA A 58 -7.80 -7.87 3.33
C ALA A 58 -7.52 -6.38 3.13
N ILE A 59 -8.52 -5.52 3.40
CA ILE A 59 -8.36 -4.06 3.35
C ILE A 59 -7.26 -3.59 4.29
N GLY A 60 -7.18 -4.11 5.52
CA GLY A 60 -6.12 -3.78 6.46
C GLY A 60 -4.73 -4.15 5.93
N SER A 61 -4.59 -5.33 5.34
CA SER A 61 -3.34 -5.77 4.70
C SER A 61 -2.96 -4.87 3.52
N PHE A 62 -3.91 -4.54 2.65
CA PHE A 62 -3.67 -3.66 1.50
C PHE A 62 -3.34 -2.23 1.91
N GLN A 63 -3.93 -1.68 2.98
CA GLN A 63 -3.58 -0.36 3.50
C GLN A 63 -2.11 -0.30 3.97
N GLN A 64 -1.62 -1.34 4.64
CA GLN A 64 -0.21 -1.40 5.07
C GLN A 64 0.75 -1.42 3.87
N VAL A 65 0.40 -2.13 2.81
CA VAL A 65 1.16 -2.14 1.56
C VAL A 65 1.09 -0.78 0.89
N PHE A 66 -0.11 -0.19 0.80
CA PHE A 66 -0.37 1.08 0.11
C PHE A 66 0.54 2.22 0.58
N VAL A 67 0.69 2.39 1.90
CA VAL A 67 1.52 3.45 2.50
C VAL A 67 3.01 3.31 2.15
N ARG A 68 3.46 2.09 1.86
CA ARG A 68 4.87 1.77 1.55
C ARG A 68 5.18 1.76 0.05
N LEU A 69 4.16 1.84 -0.80
CA LEU A 69 4.33 1.92 -2.24
C LEU A 69 4.57 3.37 -2.67
N HIS A 70 5.60 3.59 -3.48
CA HIS A 70 5.93 4.91 -4.03
C HIS A 70 5.52 5.08 -5.50
N LYS A 71 5.34 3.98 -6.22
CA LYS A 71 4.97 4.01 -7.64
C LYS A 71 3.46 4.12 -7.76
N GLU A 72 3.00 5.11 -8.52
CA GLU A 72 1.58 5.36 -8.76
C GLU A 72 0.86 4.14 -9.35
N LYS A 73 1.50 3.44 -10.29
CA LYS A 73 0.95 2.20 -10.88
C LYS A 73 0.68 1.12 -9.82
N ASP A 74 1.59 0.95 -8.87
CA ASP A 74 1.45 -0.06 -7.82
C ASP A 74 0.40 0.38 -6.79
N GLN A 75 0.39 1.66 -6.43
CA GLN A 75 -0.65 2.25 -5.60
C GLN A 75 -2.04 2.10 -6.21
N GLN A 76 -2.18 2.31 -7.52
CA GLN A 76 -3.45 2.14 -8.24
C GLN A 76 -3.90 0.68 -8.24
N ARG A 77 -2.96 -0.27 -8.43
CA ARG A 77 -3.25 -1.70 -8.33
C ARG A 77 -3.79 -2.08 -6.94
N VAL A 78 -3.13 -1.64 -5.87
CA VAL A 78 -3.58 -1.91 -4.49
C VAL A 78 -4.89 -1.19 -4.16
N ARG A 79 -5.10 0.03 -4.67
CA ARG A 79 -6.41 0.72 -4.60
C ARG A 79 -7.51 -0.07 -5.26
N ASN A 80 -7.24 -0.70 -6.41
CA ASN A 80 -8.23 -1.54 -7.09
C ASN A 80 -8.63 -2.75 -6.24
N TYR A 81 -7.67 -3.44 -5.61
CA TYR A 81 -7.98 -4.55 -4.69
C TYR A 81 -8.80 -4.10 -3.49
N MET A 82 -8.45 -2.95 -2.88
CA MET A 82 -9.26 -2.39 -1.80
C MET A 82 -10.67 -2.05 -2.28
N ALA A 83 -10.81 -1.46 -3.48
CA ALA A 83 -12.11 -1.12 -4.05
C ALA A 83 -12.97 -2.37 -4.27
N ASP A 84 -12.38 -3.48 -4.73
CA ASP A 84 -13.10 -4.76 -4.87
C ASP A 84 -13.55 -5.32 -3.51
N CYS A 85 -12.70 -5.23 -2.48
CA CYS A 85 -13.08 -5.61 -1.13
C CYS A 85 -14.22 -4.74 -0.56
N TYR A 86 -14.19 -3.42 -0.81
CA TYR A 86 -15.25 -2.52 -0.36
C TYR A 86 -16.58 -2.76 -1.08
N LEU A 87 -16.54 -3.09 -2.38
CA LEU A 87 -17.73 -3.47 -3.12
C LEU A 87 -18.33 -4.76 -2.54
N ALA A 88 -17.51 -5.79 -2.33
CA ALA A 88 -17.95 -7.05 -1.75
C ALA A 88 -18.53 -6.88 -0.33
N LEU A 89 -17.95 -5.99 0.49
CA LEU A 89 -18.53 -5.64 1.79
C LEU A 89 -19.86 -4.88 1.64
N ALA A 90 -19.99 -3.99 0.67
CA ALA A 90 -21.22 -3.23 0.46
C ALA A 90 -22.37 -4.12 -0.03
N GLU A 91 -22.07 -5.13 -0.83
CA GLU A 91 -23.02 -6.09 -1.41
C GLU A 91 -23.29 -7.31 -0.51
N ASN A 92 -22.64 -7.42 0.65
CA ASN A 92 -22.91 -8.51 1.58
C ASN A 92 -24.35 -8.40 2.12
N PRO A 93 -25.20 -9.43 1.89
CA PRO A 93 -26.60 -9.42 2.31
C PRO A 93 -26.80 -9.39 3.84
N GLU A 94 -25.79 -9.76 4.62
CA GLU A 94 -25.82 -9.68 6.09
C GLU A 94 -25.71 -8.23 6.60
N ASN A 95 -25.24 -7.30 5.78
CA ASN A 95 -25.08 -5.91 6.18
C ASN A 95 -26.40 -5.14 6.09
N ASN A 96 -26.64 -4.29 7.10
CA ASN A 96 -27.74 -3.35 7.03
C ASN A 96 -27.47 -2.24 6.00
N TYR A 97 -28.54 -1.57 5.57
CA TYR A 97 -28.46 -0.52 4.54
C TYR A 97 -27.45 0.59 4.87
N GLU A 98 -27.37 1.02 6.13
CA GLU A 98 -26.45 2.07 6.56
C GLU A 98 -24.98 1.64 6.43
N THR A 99 -24.68 0.40 6.82
CA THR A 99 -23.33 -0.19 6.73
C THR A 99 -22.93 -0.37 5.27
N SER A 100 -23.82 -0.91 4.43
CA SER A 100 -23.59 -1.00 2.99
C SER A 100 -23.36 0.37 2.35
N MET A 101 -24.16 1.37 2.71
CA MET A 101 -24.01 2.74 2.19
C MET A 101 -22.70 3.40 2.67
N LEU A 102 -22.23 3.09 3.88
CA LEU A 102 -20.93 3.54 4.38
C LEU A 102 -19.79 2.98 3.51
N TYR A 103 -19.84 1.70 3.15
CA TYR A 103 -18.87 1.10 2.24
C TYR A 103 -18.95 1.67 0.82
N TYR A 104 -20.16 1.87 0.27
CA TYR A 104 -20.33 2.52 -1.04
C TYR A 104 -19.79 3.95 -1.07
N ARG A 105 -19.98 4.74 -0.01
CA ARG A 105 -19.39 6.09 0.11
C ARG A 105 -17.86 6.05 0.13
N ARG A 106 -17.26 5.08 0.83
CA ARG A 106 -15.81 4.89 0.80
C ARG A 106 -15.33 4.51 -0.60
N LEU A 107 -16.03 3.60 -1.26
CA LEU A 107 -15.77 3.20 -2.63
C LEU A 107 -15.85 4.40 -3.60
N TYR A 108 -16.79 5.33 -3.39
CA TYR A 108 -17.00 6.48 -4.30
C TYR A 108 -15.78 7.39 -4.33
N ARG A 109 -15.15 7.59 -3.17
CA ARG A 109 -13.93 8.39 -3.04
C ARG A 109 -12.69 7.72 -3.64
N MET A 110 -12.68 6.40 -3.79
CA MET A 110 -11.52 5.66 -4.29
C MET A 110 -11.63 5.27 -5.77
N ALA A 111 -12.80 4.79 -6.19
CA ALA A 111 -13.07 4.26 -7.53
C ALA A 111 -14.55 4.45 -7.87
N PRO A 112 -15.00 5.68 -8.20
CA PRO A 112 -16.40 5.98 -8.50
C PRO A 112 -16.95 5.19 -9.70
N GLN A 113 -16.09 4.73 -10.59
CA GLN A 113 -16.44 3.89 -11.74
C GLN A 113 -16.89 2.48 -11.38
N LYS A 114 -16.55 1.97 -10.18
CA LYS A 114 -16.93 0.62 -9.72
C LYS A 114 -18.29 0.59 -9.02
N ILE A 115 -18.92 1.74 -8.81
CA ILE A 115 -20.18 1.82 -8.07
C ILE A 115 -21.37 1.52 -8.99
N PRO A 116 -22.34 0.72 -8.51
CA PRO A 116 -23.60 0.52 -9.23
C PRO A 116 -24.30 1.86 -9.52
N PRO A 117 -24.81 2.09 -10.75
CA PRO A 117 -25.34 3.40 -11.17
C PRO A 117 -26.48 3.91 -10.27
N ALA A 118 -27.33 3.01 -9.77
CA ALA A 118 -28.40 3.35 -8.84
C ALA A 118 -27.87 3.93 -7.52
N ILE A 119 -26.80 3.35 -6.95
CA ILE A 119 -26.19 3.83 -5.70
C ILE A 119 -25.46 5.15 -5.93
N LYS A 120 -24.79 5.30 -7.08
CA LYS A 120 -24.10 6.53 -7.46
C LYS A 120 -25.04 7.74 -7.44
N GLN A 121 -26.22 7.61 -8.05
CA GLN A 121 -27.24 8.67 -8.05
C GLN A 121 -27.73 9.02 -6.63
N ILE A 122 -27.84 8.03 -5.74
CA ILE A 122 -28.26 8.27 -4.34
C ILE A 122 -27.20 9.07 -3.59
N ILE A 123 -25.93 8.75 -3.77
CA ILE A 123 -24.81 9.46 -3.13
C ILE A 123 -24.76 10.91 -3.64
N GLU A 124 -24.79 11.10 -4.96
CA GLU A 124 -24.72 12.43 -5.59
C GLU A 124 -25.90 13.33 -5.20
N LYS A 125 -27.13 12.79 -5.17
CA LYS A 125 -28.32 13.55 -4.71
C LYS A 125 -28.20 13.99 -3.24
N LYS A 126 -27.64 13.14 -2.37
CA LYS A 126 -27.41 13.50 -0.96
C LYS A 126 -26.34 14.57 -0.81
N GLU A 127 -25.27 14.51 -1.58
CA GLU A 127 -24.20 15.52 -1.54
C GLU A 127 -24.69 16.88 -2.07
N GLN A 128 -25.47 16.90 -3.16
CA GLN A 128 -26.09 18.12 -3.69
C GLN A 128 -27.05 18.77 -2.68
N LYS A 129 -27.86 17.97 -1.97
CA LYS A 129 -28.77 18.48 -0.94
C LYS A 129 -28.01 19.13 0.22
N HIS A 130 -26.91 18.52 0.67
CA HIS A 130 -26.06 19.09 1.71
C HIS A 130 -25.38 20.41 1.31
N MET A 131 -25.03 20.58 0.02
CA MET A 131 -24.45 21.84 -0.46
C MET A 131 -25.49 22.98 -0.43
N LEU A 132 -26.72 22.70 -0.87
CA LEU A 132 -27.83 23.67 -0.88
C LEU A 132 -28.31 24.08 0.52
N GLU A 133 -28.19 23.20 1.51
CA GLU A 133 -28.52 23.50 2.91
C GLU A 133 -27.44 24.32 3.63
N ASN A 134 -26.19 24.32 3.15
CA ASN A 134 -25.09 25.09 3.74
C ASN A 134 -24.91 26.48 3.10
N GLU A 135 -25.59 26.76 1.98
CA GLU A 135 -25.58 28.06 1.30
C GLU A 135 -26.77 28.97 1.70
N ASN A 136 -27.70 28.47 2.51
CA ASN A 136 -28.83 29.23 3.08
C ASN A 136 -28.65 29.43 4.59
#